data_AF-A0A2R6AV11-F1
#
_entry.id   AF-A0A2R6AV11-F1
#
_cell.length_a   1.000
_cell.length_b   1.000
_cell.length_c   1.000
_cell.angle_alpha   90.00
_cell.angle_beta   90.00
_cell.angle_gamma   90.00
#
_symmetry.space_group_name_H-M   'P 1'
#
loop_
_entity.id
_entity.type
_entity.pdbx_description
1 polymer ?
#
loop_
_entity_poly.entity_id
_entity_poly.type
_entity_poly.pdbx_seq_one_letter_code
_entity_poly.pdbx_strand_id
1 'polypeptide(L)'
;MLKSYSLQHECGEELEPLLREYRDAVNQILEELWGNIEWEKRKVKGKKQWRLLPKYKVDIHSGEYKKKLRDSLLEDWPYAAHWVDSAIKTGYSILKSWRKNYVKGDRRRRRPTAKRLFTRAKQTLLKLEGE
;
A
#
# COMPACT_ATOMS: atom_id res chain seq x y z
N MET A 1 -12.24 -1.85 11.56
CA MET A 1 -10.90 -1.25 11.72
C MET A 1 -9.92 -2.41 11.86
N LEU A 2 -8.92 -2.55 10.99
CA LEU A 2 -7.87 -3.57 11.16
C LEU A 2 -7.06 -3.20 12.41
N LYS A 3 -7.10 -4.03 13.45
CA LYS A 3 -6.21 -3.88 14.61
C LYS A 3 -4.84 -4.44 14.21
N SER A 4 -3.81 -3.61 14.32
CA SER A 4 -2.42 -4.02 14.14
C SER A 4 -1.71 -3.86 15.47
N TYR A 5 -0.99 -4.90 15.89
CA TYR A 5 -0.16 -4.89 17.09
C TYR A 5 1.31 -4.85 16.65
N SER A 6 2.11 -4.06 17.36
CA SER A 6 3.56 -4.05 17.18
C SER A 6 4.17 -5.07 18.12
N LEU A 7 5.00 -5.96 17.59
CA LEU A 7 5.77 -6.92 18.38
C LEU A 7 7.23 -6.47 18.38
N GLN A 8 7.82 -6.41 19.58
CA GLN A 8 9.27 -6.26 19.71
C GLN A 8 9.92 -7.62 19.38
N HIS A 9 11.03 -7.59 18.67
CA HIS A 9 11.81 -8.79 18.37
C HIS A 9 13.30 -8.46 18.48
N GLU A 10 14.09 -9.45 18.85
CA GLU A 10 15.55 -9.33 18.93
C GLU A 10 16.23 -9.72 17.60
N CYS A 11 15.49 -10.35 16.67
CA CYS A 11 15.95 -10.80 15.35
C CYS A 11 16.10 -9.64 14.33
N GLY A 12 16.70 -8.51 14.75
CA GLY A 12 16.84 -7.29 13.93
C GLY A 12 17.49 -7.56 12.57
N GLU A 13 18.69 -8.13 12.60
CA GLU A 13 19.51 -8.38 11.41
C GLU A 13 18.92 -9.47 10.51
N GLU A 14 18.36 -10.53 11.09
CA GLU A 14 17.76 -11.65 10.33
C GLU A 14 16.50 -11.24 9.56
N LEU A 15 15.70 -10.35 10.13
CA LEU A 15 14.45 -9.89 9.50
C LEU A 15 14.67 -8.70 8.57
N GLU A 16 15.80 -8.00 8.67
CA GLU A 16 16.08 -6.81 7.86
C GLU A 16 15.95 -7.07 6.34
N PRO A 17 16.48 -8.16 5.76
CA PRO A 17 16.29 -8.49 4.36
C PRO A 17 14.81 -8.56 3.96
N LEU A 18 13.98 -9.25 4.76
CA LEU A 18 12.53 -9.34 4.51
C LEU A 18 11.85 -7.97 4.63
N LEU A 19 12.23 -7.17 5.62
CA LEU A 19 11.65 -5.84 5.82
C LEU A 19 11.98 -4.88 4.67
N ARG A 20 13.18 -5.01 4.09
CA ARG A 20 13.61 -4.24 2.91
C ARG A 20 12.83 -4.65 1.66
N GLU A 21 12.78 -5.94 1.35
CA GLU A 21 12.00 -6.46 0.21
C GLU A 21 10.52 -6.10 0.34
N TYR A 22 9.94 -6.22 1.55
CA TYR A 22 8.55 -5.84 1.78
C TYR A 22 8.31 -4.34 1.56
N ARG A 23 9.20 -3.48 2.06
CA ARG A 23 9.11 -2.02 1.83
C ARG A 23 9.17 -1.72 0.33
N ASP A 24 10.07 -2.37 -0.39
CA ASP A 24 10.32 -2.11 -1.80
C ASP A 24 9.14 -2.61 -2.65
N ALA A 25 8.59 -3.78 -2.36
CA ALA A 25 7.32 -4.24 -2.94
C ALA A 25 6.18 -3.25 -2.68
N VAL A 26 6.01 -2.75 -1.44
CA VAL A 26 4.99 -1.73 -1.13
C VAL A 26 5.20 -0.47 -1.96
N ASN A 27 6.45 -0.02 -2.13
CA ASN A 27 6.75 1.19 -2.91
C ASN A 27 6.52 0.98 -4.42
N GLN A 28 6.84 -0.20 -4.96
CA GLN A 28 6.54 -0.59 -6.34
C GLN A 28 5.03 -0.61 -6.59
N ILE A 29 4.24 -1.15 -5.66
CA ILE A 29 2.77 -1.10 -5.73
C ILE A 29 2.28 0.34 -5.72
N LEU A 30 2.82 1.20 -4.85
CA LEU A 30 2.43 2.60 -4.78
C LEU A 30 2.79 3.37 -6.07
N GLU A 31 3.91 3.03 -6.69
CA GLU A 31 4.34 3.55 -7.99
C GLU A 31 3.37 3.18 -9.10
N GLU A 32 3.07 1.89 -9.24
CA GLU A 32 2.15 1.34 -10.22
C GLU A 32 0.74 1.95 -10.08
N LEU A 33 0.19 1.95 -8.86
CA LEU A 33 -1.13 2.55 -8.63
C LEU A 33 -1.15 4.06 -8.86
N TRP A 34 -0.05 4.75 -8.55
CA TRP A 34 0.07 6.20 -8.78
C TRP A 34 0.15 6.54 -10.27
N GLY A 35 0.85 5.73 -11.08
CA GLY A 35 0.93 5.89 -12.53
C GLY A 35 -0.43 5.80 -13.23
N ASN A 36 -1.37 5.08 -12.60
CA ASN A 36 -2.75 4.94 -13.03
C ASN A 36 -3.68 6.10 -12.61
N ILE A 37 -3.16 7.16 -11.96
CA ILE A 37 -3.94 8.34 -11.59
C ILE A 37 -3.93 9.39 -12.71
N GLU A 38 -5.12 9.88 -13.01
CA GLU A 38 -5.38 11.09 -13.79
C GLU A 38 -5.96 12.21 -12.93
N TRP A 39 -5.78 13.43 -13.38
CA TRP A 39 -6.14 14.64 -12.63
C TRP A 39 -7.25 15.38 -13.35
N GLU A 40 -8.43 15.40 -12.73
CA GLU A 40 -9.60 16.09 -13.29
C GLU A 40 -9.88 17.37 -12.50
N LYS A 41 -10.01 18.50 -13.21
CA LYS A 41 -10.35 19.78 -12.57
C LYS A 41 -11.83 19.78 -12.21
N ARG A 42 -12.13 19.75 -10.91
CA ARG A 42 -13.50 19.79 -10.37
C ARG A 42 -13.68 20.92 -9.37
N LYS A 43 -14.89 21.48 -9.35
CA LYS A 43 -15.29 22.43 -8.31
C LYS A 43 -15.50 21.67 -7.00
N VAL A 44 -14.91 22.15 -5.92
CA VAL A 44 -15.11 21.54 -4.60
C VAL A 44 -16.53 21.85 -4.14
N LYS A 45 -17.30 20.80 -3.80
CA LYS A 45 -18.68 20.96 -3.32
C LYS A 45 -18.69 21.90 -2.11
N GLY A 46 -19.51 22.94 -2.17
CA GLY A 46 -19.66 23.94 -1.10
C GLY A 46 -18.55 25.01 -1.02
N LYS A 47 -17.59 25.05 -1.96
CA LYS A 47 -16.55 26.09 -2.01
C LYS A 47 -16.47 26.74 -3.40
N LYS A 48 -16.03 28.00 -3.47
CA LYS A 48 -15.71 28.69 -4.75
C LYS A 48 -14.38 28.23 -5.37
N GLN A 49 -13.73 27.22 -4.79
CA GLN A 49 -12.42 26.71 -5.18
C GLN A 49 -12.52 25.56 -6.20
N TRP A 50 -11.61 25.56 -7.17
CA TRP A 50 -11.36 24.43 -8.07
C TRP A 50 -10.18 23.61 -7.58
N ARG A 51 -10.29 22.28 -7.66
CA ARG A 51 -9.20 21.36 -7.31
C ARG A 51 -9.08 20.26 -8.35
N LEU A 52 -7.84 19.82 -8.59
CA LEU A 52 -7.57 18.62 -9.38
C LEU A 52 -7.85 17.41 -8.50
N LEU A 53 -8.85 16.59 -8.83
CA LEU A 53 -9.19 15.38 -8.11
C LEU A 53 -8.65 14.14 -8.83
N PRO A 54 -8.16 13.12 -8.10
CA PRO A 54 -7.63 11.91 -8.70
C PRO A 54 -8.76 11.00 -9.20
N LYS A 55 -8.65 10.60 -10.46
CA LYS A 55 -9.43 9.56 -11.16
C LYS A 55 -8.47 8.45 -11.58
N TYR A 56 -8.95 7.21 -11.72
CA TYR A 56 -8.12 6.11 -12.22
C TYR A 56 -8.34 5.90 -13.71
N LYS A 57 -7.25 5.67 -14.45
CA LYS A 57 -7.23 5.34 -15.89
C LYS A 57 -7.86 3.99 -16.19
N VAL A 58 -7.61 3.04 -15.28
CA VAL A 58 -8.06 1.66 -15.34
C VAL A 58 -8.81 1.30 -14.06
N ASP A 59 -9.57 0.21 -14.10
CA ASP A 59 -10.16 -0.33 -12.88
C ASP A 59 -9.10 -1.07 -12.05
N ILE A 60 -8.38 -0.30 -11.23
CA ILE A 60 -7.41 -0.82 -10.26
C ILE A 60 -8.05 -1.72 -9.19
N HIS A 61 -9.37 -1.78 -9.08
CA HIS A 61 -10.06 -2.62 -8.10
C HIS A 61 -10.51 -3.97 -8.66
N SER A 62 -10.44 -4.13 -9.99
CA SER A 62 -10.75 -5.38 -10.68
C SER A 62 -9.87 -6.55 -10.19
N GLY A 63 -10.45 -7.75 -10.22
CA GLY A 63 -9.73 -8.98 -9.87
C GLY A 63 -8.57 -9.25 -10.84
N GLU A 64 -8.77 -8.98 -12.13
CA GLU A 64 -7.75 -9.16 -13.16
C GLU A 64 -6.54 -8.24 -12.94
N TYR A 65 -6.77 -6.96 -12.66
CA TYR A 65 -5.68 -6.02 -12.39
C TYR A 65 -4.87 -6.45 -11.16
N LYS A 66 -5.55 -6.81 -10.06
CA LYS A 66 -4.88 -7.29 -8.85
C LYS A 66 -4.11 -8.58 -9.07
N LYS A 67 -4.63 -9.49 -9.91
CA LYS A 67 -3.94 -10.72 -10.28
C LYS A 67 -2.67 -10.41 -11.06
N LYS A 68 -2.74 -9.61 -12.13
CA LYS A 68 -1.57 -9.19 -12.91
C LYS A 68 -0.50 -8.50 -12.06
N LEU A 69 -0.92 -7.57 -11.20
CA LEU A 69 -0.01 -6.90 -10.25
C LEU A 69 0.64 -7.90 -9.29
N ARG A 70 -0.12 -8.87 -8.79
CA ARG A 70 0.42 -9.90 -7.89
C ARG A 70 1.42 -10.80 -8.61
N ASP A 71 1.08 -11.24 -9.81
CA ASP A 71 1.92 -12.14 -10.61
C ASP A 71 3.25 -11.45 -10.96
N SER A 72 3.23 -10.17 -11.34
CA SER A 72 4.46 -9.41 -11.61
C SER A 72 5.33 -9.18 -10.37
N LEU A 73 4.72 -9.06 -9.19
CA LEU A 73 5.47 -8.91 -7.93
C LEU A 73 6.09 -10.22 -7.46
N LEU A 74 5.64 -11.37 -7.96
CA LEU A 74 6.12 -12.68 -7.53
C LEU A 74 7.30 -13.20 -8.37
N GLU A 75 7.55 -12.65 -9.55
CA GLU A 75 8.59 -13.11 -10.49
C GLU A 75 9.99 -13.16 -9.83
N ASP A 76 10.35 -12.11 -9.09
CA ASP A 76 11.65 -11.97 -8.43
C ASP A 76 11.54 -12.00 -6.89
N TRP A 77 10.47 -12.58 -6.34
CA TRP A 77 10.19 -12.50 -4.89
C TRP A 77 10.85 -13.65 -4.11
N PRO A 78 11.79 -13.38 -3.18
CA PRO A 78 12.57 -14.42 -2.50
C PRO A 78 11.88 -15.06 -1.28
N TYR A 79 10.71 -14.56 -0.85
CA TYR A 79 10.04 -15.02 0.37
C TYR A 79 8.69 -15.70 0.08
N ALA A 80 8.00 -16.15 1.12
CA ALA A 80 6.65 -16.70 0.98
C ALA A 80 5.68 -15.68 0.33
N ALA A 81 4.88 -16.16 -0.64
CA ALA A 81 3.98 -15.33 -1.44
C ALA A 81 2.94 -14.52 -0.64
N HIS A 82 2.60 -14.96 0.58
CA HIS A 82 1.65 -14.24 1.43
C HIS A 82 2.16 -12.87 1.88
N TRP A 83 3.48 -12.64 1.87
CA TRP A 83 4.06 -11.33 2.11
C TRP A 83 3.71 -10.34 1.00
N VAL A 84 3.71 -10.79 -0.26
CA VAL A 84 3.24 -9.99 -1.40
C VAL A 84 1.75 -9.64 -1.25
N ASP A 85 0.90 -10.61 -0.89
CA ASP A 85 -0.52 -10.35 -0.64
C ASP A 85 -0.72 -9.27 0.44
N SER A 86 0.12 -9.31 1.48
CA SER A 86 0.11 -8.31 2.55
C SER A 86 0.63 -6.95 2.08
N ALA A 87 1.69 -6.92 1.27
CA ALA A 87 2.24 -5.70 0.67
C ALA A 87 1.19 -5.02 -0.23
N ILE A 88 0.48 -5.78 -1.06
CA ILE A 88 -0.65 -5.30 -1.88
C ILE A 88 -1.70 -4.63 -0.99
N LYS A 89 -2.18 -5.32 0.05
CA LYS A 89 -3.15 -4.74 0.99
C LYS A 89 -2.66 -3.44 1.62
N THR A 90 -1.38 -3.39 1.97
CA THR A 90 -0.74 -2.20 2.55
C THR A 90 -0.67 -1.05 1.55
N GLY A 91 -0.20 -1.27 0.31
CA GLY A 91 -0.12 -0.26 -0.73
C GLY A 91 -1.47 0.37 -1.06
N TYR A 92 -2.51 -0.45 -1.25
CA TYR A 92 -3.88 0.05 -1.47
C TYR A 92 -4.41 0.87 -0.28
N SER A 93 -4.13 0.44 0.94
CA SER A 93 -4.54 1.17 2.16
C SER A 93 -3.85 2.53 2.27
N ILE A 94 -2.54 2.59 2.01
CA ILE A 94 -1.77 3.84 1.98
C ILE A 94 -2.33 4.80 0.93
N LEU A 95 -2.55 4.33 -0.30
CA LEU A 95 -3.07 5.17 -1.37
C LEU A 95 -4.50 5.66 -1.07
N LYS A 96 -5.36 4.79 -0.53
CA LYS A 96 -6.72 5.16 -0.10
C LYS A 96 -6.69 6.25 0.96
N SER A 97 -5.81 6.13 1.95
CA SER A 97 -5.63 7.14 2.99
C SER A 97 -5.09 8.46 2.42
N TRP A 98 -4.09 8.40 1.55
CA TRP A 98 -3.57 9.57 0.85
C TRP A 98 -4.68 10.27 0.06
N ARG A 99 -5.46 9.54 -0.76
CA ARG A 99 -6.55 10.09 -1.58
C ARG A 99 -7.58 10.81 -0.71
N LYS A 100 -8.01 10.18 0.39
CA LYS A 100 -8.95 10.78 1.35
C LYS A 100 -8.44 12.12 1.88
N ASN A 101 -7.20 12.17 2.32
CA ASN A 101 -6.60 13.37 2.91
C ASN A 101 -6.28 14.44 1.85
N TYR A 102 -5.90 14.04 0.64
CA TYR A 102 -5.71 14.96 -0.48
C TYR A 102 -7.02 15.67 -0.84
N VAL A 103 -8.13 14.91 -0.95
CA VAL A 103 -9.47 15.46 -1.22
C VAL A 103 -9.88 16.49 -0.16
N LYS A 104 -9.58 16.21 1.12
CA LYS A 104 -9.83 17.15 2.23
C LYS A 104 -8.98 18.43 2.18
N GLY A 105 -7.75 18.31 1.68
CA GLY A 105 -6.79 19.42 1.63
C GLY A 105 -5.55 19.22 2.50
N ASP A 106 -5.52 18.14 3.29
CA ASP A 106 -4.48 17.87 4.28
C ASP A 106 -3.19 17.29 3.66
N ARG A 107 -3.23 16.90 2.38
CA ARG A 107 -2.09 16.36 1.63
C ARG A 107 -1.89 17.08 0.30
N ARG A 108 -0.63 17.21 -0.09
CA ARG A 108 -0.22 17.70 -1.41
C ARG A 108 -0.26 16.57 -2.45
N ARG A 109 -0.20 16.97 -3.72
CA ARG A 109 -0.06 16.07 -4.88
C ARG A 109 1.36 15.49 -4.95
N ARG A 110 1.68 14.62 -4.00
CA ARG A 110 2.94 13.87 -3.94
C ARG A 110 2.61 12.41 -3.66
N ARG A 111 3.23 11.51 -4.42
CA ARG A 111 3.11 10.06 -4.23
C ARG A 111 3.47 9.70 -2.77
N PRO A 112 2.64 8.93 -2.06
CA PRO A 112 3.02 8.40 -0.76
C PRO A 112 4.13 7.35 -0.93
N THR A 113 4.96 7.18 0.10
CA THR A 113 6.09 6.23 0.09
C THR A 113 6.21 5.60 1.47
N ALA A 114 6.42 4.29 1.52
CA ALA A 114 6.80 3.59 2.73
C ALA A 114 8.29 3.84 3.00
N LYS A 115 8.59 4.61 4.06
CA LYS A 115 9.97 4.92 4.47
C LYS A 115 10.48 3.99 5.57
N ARG A 116 9.59 3.62 6.50
CA ARG A 116 9.93 2.75 7.64
C ARG A 116 10.05 1.31 7.16
N LEU A 117 10.99 0.57 7.73
CA LEU A 117 11.08 -0.87 7.60
C LEU A 117 10.02 -1.51 8.52
N PHE A 118 9.09 -2.24 7.92
CA PHE A 118 8.05 -2.99 8.62
C PHE A 118 7.51 -4.06 7.67
N THR A 119 6.95 -5.13 8.21
CA THR A 119 6.08 -6.05 7.47
C THR A 119 4.74 -6.17 8.20
N ARG A 120 3.76 -6.83 7.57
CA ARG A 120 2.50 -7.19 8.23
C ARG A 120 2.21 -8.65 8.02
N ALA A 121 2.37 -9.46 9.06
CA ALA A 121 1.97 -10.85 9.04
C ALA A 121 0.44 -10.97 9.01
N LYS A 122 -0.08 -11.96 8.29
CA LYS A 122 -1.51 -12.32 8.34
C LYS A 122 -1.77 -12.94 9.71
N GLN A 123 -2.83 -12.51 10.40
CA GLN A 123 -3.21 -13.08 11.69
C GLN A 123 -3.46 -14.59 11.62
N THR A 124 -3.99 -15.10 10.51
CA THR A 124 -4.23 -16.53 10.30
C THR A 124 -2.96 -17.37 10.18
N LEU A 125 -1.80 -16.73 10.01
CA LEU A 125 -0.49 -17.39 9.93
C LEU A 125 0.31 -17.25 11.23
N LEU A 126 -0.22 -16.51 12.21
CA LEU A 126 0.39 -16.34 13.52
C LEU A 126 -0.29 -17.32 14.48
N LYS A 127 0.52 -18.06 15.23
CA LYS A 127 0.09 -18.83 16.38
C LYS A 127 0.78 -18.23 17.61
N LEU A 128 0.02 -18.00 18.67
CA LEU A 128 0.58 -17.72 19.98
C LEU A 128 0.89 -19.07 20.63
N GLU A 129 2.13 -19.32 21.01
CA GLU A 129 2.50 -20.49 21.80
C GLU A 129 2.61 -20.08 23.28
N GLY A 130 1.96 -20.83 24.17
CA GLY A 130 2.02 -20.63 25.63
C GLY A 130 0.76 -20.07 26.31
N GLU A 131 -0.34 -20.83 26.29
CA GLU A 131 -1.35 -20.83 27.37
C GLU A 131 -1.26 -22.16 28.14
#